data_AF-A0A1C2DDR6-F1
#
_entry.id   AF-A0A1C2DDR6-F1
#
_cell.length_a   1.000
_cell.length_b   1.000
_cell.length_c   1.000
_cell.angle_alpha   90.00
_cell.angle_beta   90.00
_cell.angle_gamma   90.00
#
_symmetry.space_group_name_H-M   'P 1'
#
loop_
_entity.id
_entity.type
_entity.pdbx_description
1 polymer ?
#
loop_
_entity_poly.entity_id
_entity_poly.type
_entity_poly.pdbx_seq_one_letter_code
_entity_poly.pdbx_strand_id
1 'polypeptide(L)'
;MKGEKQVIERLNEALFLELGAVNQYWVHYRLLEDWGYTKLAKKERAESIEEMQHADRLVARIIFLEGHPNLQSVAPLRIGQNVKEVLESDLAGEYDARASYKQSREICSEAGDYVSMKLFEELLADEEGHIDFLETQLDLLASIGEEKYGLLNADAANEAE
;
A
#
# COMPACT_ATOMS: atom_id res chain seq x y z
N MET A 1 25.33 4.02 -11.66
CA MET A 1 25.36 5.48 -11.92
C MET A 1 25.19 6.16 -10.58
N LYS A 2 26.18 6.86 -10.04
CA LYS A 2 26.09 7.44 -8.70
C LYS A 2 24.94 8.47 -8.61
N GLY A 3 23.93 8.17 -7.79
CA GLY A 3 22.79 9.04 -7.53
C GLY A 3 23.01 10.04 -6.40
N GLU A 4 22.11 11.02 -6.29
CA GLU A 4 22.09 11.98 -5.19
C GLU A 4 21.68 11.31 -3.88
N LYS A 5 22.39 11.62 -2.80
CA LYS A 5 22.17 10.99 -1.47
C LYS A 5 20.74 11.18 -0.99
N GLN A 6 20.19 12.38 -1.17
CA GLN A 6 18.84 12.72 -0.76
C GLN A 6 17.78 11.93 -1.55
N VAL A 7 17.99 11.69 -2.85
CA VAL A 7 17.08 10.84 -3.66
C VAL A 7 17.10 9.41 -3.16
N ILE A 8 18.28 8.86 -2.85
CA ILE A 8 18.42 7.50 -2.29
C ILE A 8 17.76 7.40 -0.91
N GLU A 9 17.83 8.44 -0.09
CA GLU A 9 17.13 8.50 1.20
C GLU A 9 15.60 8.46 1.02
N ARG A 10 15.05 9.23 0.07
CA ARG A 10 13.62 9.20 -0.25
C ARG A 10 13.15 7.86 -0.81
N LEU A 11 13.95 7.22 -1.68
CA LEU A 11 13.63 5.88 -2.19
C LEU A 11 13.62 4.83 -1.07
N ASN A 12 14.54 4.92 -0.10
CA ASN A 12 14.54 4.03 1.06
C ASN A 12 13.37 4.32 2.03
N GLU A 13 12.95 5.57 2.16
CA GLU A 13 11.74 5.92 2.93
C GLU A 13 10.49 5.33 2.29
N ALA A 14 10.35 5.42 0.97
CA ALA A 14 9.26 4.77 0.26
C ALA A 14 9.32 3.24 0.43
N LEU A 15 10.51 2.63 0.27
CA LEU A 15 10.67 1.18 0.47
C LEU A 15 10.25 0.75 1.89
N PHE A 16 10.54 1.57 2.89
CA PHE A 16 10.13 1.30 4.27
C PHE A 16 8.61 1.31 4.46
N LEU A 17 7.90 2.22 3.77
CA LEU A 17 6.44 2.29 3.76
C LEU A 17 5.84 1.11 2.99
N GLU A 18 6.34 0.81 1.79
CA GLU A 18 5.90 -0.31 0.96
C GLU A 18 6.01 -1.65 1.68
N LEU A 19 7.14 -1.92 2.35
CA LEU A 19 7.30 -3.15 3.13
C LEU A 19 6.34 -3.20 4.35
N GLY A 20 5.94 -2.05 4.86
CA GLY A 20 4.87 -1.94 5.85
C GLY A 20 3.52 -2.31 5.26
N ALA A 21 3.17 -1.73 4.10
CA ALA A 21 1.93 -1.97 3.37
C ALA A 21 1.79 -3.44 2.95
N VAL A 22 2.83 -4.03 2.34
CA VAL A 22 2.92 -5.47 2.03
C VAL A 22 2.49 -6.31 3.23
N ASN A 23 3.09 -6.04 4.40
CA ASN A 23 2.85 -6.83 5.60
C ASN A 23 1.46 -6.56 6.20
N GLN A 24 1.01 -5.31 6.22
CA GLN A 24 -0.30 -4.92 6.75
C GLN A 24 -1.42 -5.57 5.92
N TYR A 25 -1.40 -5.37 4.61
CA TYR A 25 -2.35 -5.98 3.68
C TYR A 25 -2.37 -7.50 3.76
N TRP A 26 -1.19 -8.14 3.90
CA TRP A 26 -1.15 -9.60 4.03
C TRP A 26 -1.74 -10.12 5.35
N VAL A 27 -1.57 -9.37 6.45
CA VAL A 27 -2.21 -9.70 7.73
C VAL A 27 -3.73 -9.47 7.63
N HIS A 28 -4.18 -8.36 7.07
CA HIS A 28 -5.61 -8.09 6.84
C HIS A 28 -6.27 -9.13 5.94
N TYR A 29 -5.61 -9.54 4.85
CA TYR A 29 -6.04 -10.68 4.03
C TYR A 29 -6.35 -11.90 4.90
N ARG A 30 -5.41 -12.34 5.75
CA ARG A 30 -5.59 -13.54 6.56
C ARG A 30 -6.64 -13.40 7.65
N LEU A 31 -6.76 -12.22 8.25
CA LEU A 31 -7.82 -11.93 9.22
C LEU A 31 -9.19 -11.97 8.55
N LEU A 32 -9.37 -11.28 7.41
CA LEU A 32 -10.63 -11.26 6.68
C LEU A 32 -11.04 -12.64 6.16
N GLU A 33 -10.07 -13.43 5.70
CA GLU A 33 -10.29 -14.82 5.29
C GLU A 33 -10.80 -15.68 6.46
N ASP A 34 -10.16 -15.59 7.62
CA ASP A 34 -10.59 -16.29 8.86
C ASP A 34 -11.97 -15.83 9.33
N TRP A 35 -12.28 -14.54 9.21
CA TRP A 35 -13.60 -13.98 9.56
C TRP A 35 -14.70 -14.31 8.53
N GLY A 36 -14.35 -14.92 7.40
CA GLY A 36 -15.28 -15.35 6.35
C GLY A 36 -15.61 -14.30 5.29
N TYR A 37 -14.93 -13.15 5.27
CA TYR A 37 -15.09 -12.08 4.27
C TYR A 37 -14.17 -12.32 3.06
N THR A 38 -14.30 -13.51 2.46
CA THR A 38 -13.37 -14.05 1.45
C THR A 38 -13.21 -13.19 0.19
N LYS A 39 -14.21 -12.40 -0.21
CA LYS A 39 -14.09 -11.52 -1.38
C LYS A 39 -13.22 -10.32 -1.08
N LEU A 40 -13.40 -9.70 0.09
CA LEU A 40 -12.53 -8.60 0.53
C LEU A 40 -11.12 -9.11 0.81
N ALA A 41 -11.00 -10.30 1.41
CA ALA A 41 -9.72 -10.98 1.60
C ALA A 41 -8.95 -11.18 0.29
N LYS A 42 -9.63 -11.59 -0.80
CA LYS A 42 -9.02 -11.73 -2.13
C LYS A 42 -8.50 -10.40 -2.68
N LYS A 43 -9.20 -9.29 -2.43
CA LYS A 43 -8.76 -7.94 -2.79
C LYS A 43 -7.54 -7.52 -1.97
N GLU A 44 -7.55 -7.69 -0.65
CA GLU A 44 -6.38 -7.38 0.19
C GLU A 44 -5.12 -8.17 -0.19
N ARG A 45 -5.31 -9.43 -0.57
CA ARG A 45 -4.21 -10.25 -1.07
C ARG A 45 -3.64 -9.69 -2.37
N ALA A 46 -4.49 -9.13 -3.24
CA ALA A 46 -4.06 -8.54 -4.49
C ALA A 46 -3.27 -7.25 -4.25
N GLU A 47 -3.77 -6.35 -3.39
CA GLU A 47 -3.07 -5.09 -3.04
C GLU A 47 -1.70 -5.40 -2.42
N SER A 48 -1.64 -6.35 -1.47
CA SER A 48 -0.35 -6.75 -0.90
C SER A 48 0.67 -7.22 -1.96
N ILE A 49 0.22 -7.88 -3.04
CA ILE A 49 1.10 -8.32 -4.13
C ILE A 49 1.46 -7.16 -5.06
N GLU A 50 0.61 -6.15 -5.18
CA GLU A 50 0.91 -4.89 -5.87
C GLU A 50 2.03 -4.14 -5.14
N GLU A 51 1.96 -4.02 -3.81
CA GLU A 51 3.01 -3.38 -3.01
C GLU A 51 4.35 -4.14 -3.07
N MET A 52 4.31 -5.48 -3.25
CA MET A 52 5.53 -6.25 -3.50
C MET A 52 6.23 -5.82 -4.80
N GLN A 53 5.46 -5.40 -5.81
CA GLN A 53 5.99 -4.90 -7.09
C GLN A 53 6.52 -3.47 -6.95
N HIS A 54 5.85 -2.63 -6.15
CA HIS A 54 6.36 -1.29 -5.80
C HIS A 54 7.69 -1.37 -5.07
N ALA A 55 7.79 -2.22 -4.05
CA ALA A 55 9.02 -2.49 -3.33
C ALA A 55 10.16 -2.96 -4.26
N ASP A 56 9.88 -3.86 -5.21
CA ASP A 56 10.88 -4.32 -6.19
C ASP A 56 11.39 -3.18 -7.08
N ARG A 57 10.49 -2.34 -7.61
CA ARG A 57 10.83 -1.17 -8.44
C ARG A 57 11.74 -0.21 -7.67
N LEU A 58 11.45 0.03 -6.39
CA LEU A 58 12.26 0.89 -5.51
C LEU A 58 13.65 0.30 -5.24
N VAL A 59 13.72 -0.99 -4.90
CA VAL A 59 15.00 -1.70 -4.68
C VAL A 59 15.88 -1.63 -5.93
N ALA A 60 15.31 -1.94 -7.10
CA ALA A 60 16.02 -1.87 -8.37
C ALA A 60 16.55 -0.45 -8.63
N ARG A 61 15.74 0.59 -8.36
CA ARG A 61 16.15 1.98 -8.55
C ARG A 61 17.27 2.39 -7.59
N ILE A 62 17.18 2.02 -6.31
CA ILE A 62 18.22 2.30 -5.31
C ILE A 62 19.56 1.70 -5.73
N ILE A 63 19.57 0.42 -6.13
CA ILE A 63 20.79 -0.29 -6.55
C ILE A 63 21.38 0.36 -7.82
N PHE A 64 20.54 0.71 -8.80
CA PHE A 64 20.98 1.39 -10.02
C PHE A 64 21.71 2.72 -9.74
N LEU A 65 21.22 3.44 -8.73
CA LEU A 65 21.80 4.69 -8.24
C LEU A 65 23.03 4.49 -7.34
N GLU A 66 23.55 3.26 -7.24
CA GLU A 66 24.68 2.85 -6.39
C GLU A 66 24.41 3.08 -4.88
N GLY A 67 23.13 3.09 -4.49
CA GLY A 67 22.70 3.09 -3.10
C GLY A 67 22.62 1.67 -2.52
N HIS A 68 22.39 1.58 -1.20
CA HIS A 68 22.14 0.32 -0.52
C HIS A 68 20.69 0.30 -0.03
N PRO A 69 19.81 -0.58 -0.58
CA PRO A 69 18.43 -0.67 -0.12
C PRO A 69 18.38 -1.25 1.29
N ASN A 70 17.45 -0.76 2.12
CA ASN A 70 17.23 -1.23 3.47
C ASN A 70 15.88 -1.96 3.59
N LEU A 71 15.94 -3.29 3.69
CA LEU A 71 14.77 -4.15 3.95
C LEU A 71 14.77 -4.71 5.39
N GLN A 72 15.61 -4.19 6.27
CA GLN A 72 15.79 -4.70 7.64
C GLN A 72 14.64 -4.29 8.58
N SER A 73 13.91 -3.23 8.23
CA SER A 73 12.83 -2.64 9.02
C SER A 73 11.67 -2.27 8.11
N VAL A 74 10.46 -2.32 8.66
CA VAL A 74 9.20 -1.97 7.99
C VAL A 74 8.47 -0.90 8.80
N ALA A 75 7.59 -0.14 8.15
CA ALA A 75 6.75 0.85 8.81
C ALA A 75 5.89 0.23 9.93
N PRO A 76 5.56 0.99 11.00
CA PRO A 76 4.63 0.53 12.02
C PRO A 76 3.29 0.13 11.39
N LEU A 77 2.83 -1.08 11.69
CA LEU A 77 1.59 -1.62 11.13
C LEU A 77 0.37 -1.12 11.91
N ARG A 78 -0.74 -0.93 11.20
CA ARG A 78 -2.07 -0.63 11.74
C ARG A 78 -2.96 -1.83 11.46
N ILE A 79 -3.24 -2.64 12.49
CA ILE A 79 -3.98 -3.90 12.33
C ILE A 79 -5.38 -3.76 12.90
N GLY A 80 -6.38 -3.75 12.02
CA GLY A 80 -7.79 -3.67 12.40
C GLY A 80 -8.32 -4.96 13.03
N GLN A 81 -9.33 -4.85 13.89
CA GLN A 81 -9.99 -5.98 14.57
C GLN A 81 -11.41 -6.28 14.05
N ASN A 82 -11.87 -5.49 13.09
CA ASN A 82 -13.10 -5.69 12.35
C ASN A 82 -12.96 -5.09 10.93
N VAL A 83 -13.92 -5.33 10.05
CA VAL A 83 -13.88 -4.91 8.64
C VAL A 83 -13.68 -3.40 8.49
N LYS A 84 -14.34 -2.59 9.32
CA LYS A 84 -14.23 -1.14 9.25
C LYS A 84 -12.83 -0.68 9.65
N GLU A 85 -12.31 -1.20 10.76
CA GLU A 85 -10.95 -0.86 11.23
C GLU A 85 -9.86 -1.30 10.26
N VAL A 86 -10.06 -2.41 9.51
CA VAL A 86 -9.16 -2.83 8.43
C VAL A 86 -9.11 -1.73 7.35
N LEU A 87 -10.26 -1.37 6.79
CA LEU A 87 -10.35 -0.34 5.75
C LEU A 87 -9.80 1.02 6.21
N GLU A 88 -10.09 1.44 7.45
CA GLU A 88 -9.57 2.69 8.02
C GLU A 88 -8.05 2.64 8.25
N SER A 89 -7.51 1.48 8.62
CA SER A 89 -6.08 1.28 8.85
C SER A 89 -5.28 1.31 7.55
N ASP A 90 -5.83 0.70 6.51
CA ASP A 90 -5.24 0.68 5.17
C ASP A 90 -5.29 2.07 4.55
N LEU A 91 -6.44 2.76 4.63
CA LEU A 91 -6.58 4.13 4.15
C LEU A 91 -5.60 5.10 4.84
N ALA A 92 -5.37 4.92 6.15
CA ALA A 92 -4.38 5.72 6.85
C ALA A 92 -2.95 5.45 6.37
N GLY A 93 -2.63 4.20 6.00
CA GLY A 93 -1.35 3.85 5.37
C GLY A 93 -1.18 4.52 4.01
N GLU A 94 -2.22 4.45 3.17
CA GLU A 94 -2.23 5.04 1.84
C GLU A 94 -2.01 6.56 1.86
N TYR A 95 -2.66 7.26 2.80
CA TYR A 95 -2.46 8.70 2.96
C TYR A 95 -1.03 9.06 3.40
N ASP A 96 -0.40 8.23 4.24
CA ASP A 96 1.01 8.40 4.62
C ASP A 96 1.94 8.20 3.41
N ALA A 97 1.71 7.14 2.61
CA ALA A 97 2.47 6.83 1.40
C ALA A 97 2.34 7.96 0.37
N ARG A 98 1.11 8.37 0.03
CA ARG A 98 0.82 9.49 -0.88
C ARG A 98 1.55 10.77 -0.47
N ALA A 99 1.51 11.12 0.82
CA ALA A 99 2.20 12.30 1.34
C ALA A 99 3.73 12.20 1.15
N SER A 100 4.31 11.02 1.44
CA SER A 100 5.73 10.77 1.24
C SER A 100 6.13 10.82 -0.24
N TYR A 101 5.30 10.28 -1.15
CA TYR A 101 5.61 10.22 -2.58
C TYR A 101 5.51 11.59 -3.24
N LYS A 102 4.50 12.37 -2.85
CA LYS A 102 4.38 13.77 -3.26
C LYS A 102 5.62 14.59 -2.88
N GLN A 103 6.14 14.43 -1.66
CA GLN A 103 7.38 15.12 -1.28
C GLN A 103 8.59 14.58 -2.05
N SER A 104 8.66 13.26 -2.25
CA SER A 104 9.80 12.62 -2.91
C SER A 104 9.92 12.99 -4.38
N ARG A 105 8.80 13.13 -5.12
CA ARG A 105 8.82 13.58 -6.52
C ARG A 105 9.32 15.02 -6.66
N GLU A 106 9.00 15.92 -5.72
CA GLU A 106 9.48 17.31 -5.71
C GLU A 106 10.99 17.34 -5.50
N ILE A 107 11.50 16.57 -4.53
CA ILE A 107 12.94 16.42 -4.27
C ILE A 107 13.68 15.86 -5.49
N CYS A 108 13.12 14.84 -6.17
CA CYS A 108 13.72 14.30 -7.39
C CYS A 108 13.75 15.33 -8.52
N SER A 109 12.69 16.13 -8.67
CA SER A 109 12.62 17.22 -9.65
C SER A 109 13.69 18.29 -9.39
N GLU A 110 13.87 18.70 -8.13
CA GLU A 110 14.89 19.68 -7.74
C GLU A 110 16.32 19.17 -7.97
N ALA A 111 16.55 17.87 -7.74
CA ALA A 111 17.82 17.20 -8.00
C ALA A 111 18.08 16.92 -9.50
N GLY A 112 17.09 17.16 -10.37
CA GLY A 112 17.17 16.82 -11.80
C GLY A 112 17.15 15.31 -12.09
N ASP A 113 16.74 14.47 -11.14
CA ASP A 113 16.56 13.04 -11.34
C ASP A 113 15.14 12.74 -11.83
N TYR A 114 14.90 13.01 -13.11
CA TYR A 114 13.58 12.86 -13.72
C TYR A 114 13.09 11.41 -13.82
N VAL A 115 14.01 10.43 -13.80
CA VAL A 115 13.62 9.01 -13.86
C VAL A 115 13.12 8.54 -12.49
N SER A 116 13.78 8.95 -11.39
CA SER A 116 13.25 8.71 -10.04
C SER A 116 11.98 9.51 -9.78
N MET A 117 11.89 10.75 -10.30
CA MET A 117 10.66 11.55 -10.23
C MET A 117 9.49 10.82 -10.88
N LYS A 118 9.68 10.29 -12.11
CA LYS A 118 8.64 9.54 -12.82
C LYS A 118 8.20 8.29 -12.05
N LEU A 119 9.15 7.58 -11.41
CA LEU A 119 8.82 6.45 -10.55
C LEU A 119 7.87 6.87 -9.41
N PHE A 120 8.16 7.98 -8.72
CA PHE A 120 7.26 8.49 -7.69
C PHE A 120 5.92 9.01 -8.22
N GLU A 121 5.87 9.54 -9.45
CA GLU A 121 4.60 9.92 -10.08
C GLU A 121 3.73 8.71 -10.44
N GLU A 122 4.35 7.60 -10.87
CA GLU A 122 3.67 6.34 -11.10
C GLU A 122 3.13 5.78 -9.77
N LEU A 123 3.98 5.64 -8.74
CA LEU A 123 3.55 5.18 -7.41
C LEU A 123 2.44 6.05 -6.83
N LEU A 124 2.56 7.39 -6.94
CA LEU A 124 1.53 8.31 -6.46
C LEU A 124 0.17 8.09 -7.14
N ALA A 125 0.16 7.76 -8.43
CA ALA A 125 -1.07 7.48 -9.16
C ALA A 125 -1.70 6.14 -8.73
N ASP A 126 -0.86 5.14 -8.45
CA ASP A 126 -1.28 3.83 -7.94
C ASP A 126 -1.97 4.03 -6.55
N GLU A 127 -1.34 4.77 -5.61
CA GLU A 127 -1.93 5.03 -4.27
C GLU A 127 -3.21 5.88 -4.33
N GLU A 128 -3.31 6.85 -5.25
CA GLU A 128 -4.57 7.60 -5.41
C GLU A 128 -5.72 6.69 -5.89
N GLY A 129 -5.41 5.61 -6.62
CA GLY A 129 -6.36 4.56 -6.97
C GLY A 129 -6.78 3.71 -5.76
N HIS A 130 -5.83 3.33 -4.90
CA HIS A 130 -6.12 2.62 -3.64
C HIS A 130 -6.98 3.46 -2.70
N ILE A 131 -6.66 4.74 -2.53
CA ILE A 131 -7.45 5.70 -1.73
C ILE A 131 -8.88 5.78 -2.23
N ASP A 132 -9.09 5.99 -3.54
CA ASP A 132 -10.43 6.06 -4.13
C ASP A 132 -11.25 4.78 -3.88
N PHE A 133 -10.60 3.61 -4.02
CA PHE A 133 -11.23 2.32 -3.72
C PHE A 133 -11.65 2.21 -2.25
N LEU A 134 -10.76 2.52 -1.31
CA LEU A 134 -10.99 2.41 0.13
C LEU A 134 -12.04 3.41 0.63
N GLU A 135 -12.01 4.65 0.15
CA GLU A 135 -13.04 5.65 0.43
C GLU A 135 -14.40 5.19 -0.08
N THR A 136 -14.45 4.64 -1.30
CA THR A 136 -15.68 4.05 -1.85
C THR A 136 -16.19 2.89 -0.99
N GLN A 137 -15.32 2.03 -0.46
CA GLN A 137 -15.73 0.92 0.42
C GLN A 137 -16.26 1.44 1.77
N LEU A 138 -15.60 2.43 2.36
CA LEU A 138 -16.05 3.04 3.63
C LEU A 138 -17.39 3.75 3.46
N ASP A 139 -17.58 4.49 2.37
CA ASP A 139 -18.86 5.13 2.03
C ASP A 139 -19.97 4.10 1.81
N LEU A 140 -19.67 3.01 1.09
CA LEU A 140 -20.62 1.91 0.90
C LEU A 140 -21.00 1.27 2.24
N LEU A 141 -20.01 0.93 3.06
CA LEU A 141 -20.20 0.38 4.41
C LEU A 141 -21.09 1.29 5.26
N ALA A 142 -20.84 2.61 5.25
CA ALA A 142 -21.66 3.59 5.97
C ALA A 142 -23.11 3.65 5.44
N SER A 143 -23.30 3.51 4.12
CA SER A 143 -24.62 3.61 3.49
C SER A 143 -25.52 2.38 3.72
N ILE A 144 -24.95 1.17 3.72
CA ILE A 144 -25.72 -0.09 3.83
C ILE A 144 -25.65 -0.75 5.21
N GLY A 145 -24.70 -0.32 6.06
CA GLY A 145 -24.41 -0.89 7.37
C GLY A 145 -23.46 -2.08 7.32
N GLU A 146 -22.74 -2.30 8.42
CA GLU A 146 -21.67 -3.30 8.53
C GLU A 146 -22.13 -4.72 8.21
N GLU A 147 -23.30 -5.14 8.70
CA GLU A 147 -23.81 -6.50 8.45
C GLU A 147 -24.03 -6.79 6.96
N LYS A 148 -24.60 -5.82 6.22
CA LYS A 148 -24.87 -5.99 4.79
C LYS A 148 -23.60 -5.92 3.96
N TYR A 149 -22.67 -5.06 4.34
CA TYR A 149 -21.36 -4.98 3.71
C TYR A 149 -20.55 -6.27 3.93
N GLY A 150 -20.60 -6.83 5.14
CA GLY A 150 -20.03 -8.14 5.45
C GLY A 150 -20.66 -9.25 4.61
N LEU A 151 -22.00 -9.31 4.52
CA LEU A 151 -22.70 -10.27 3.67
C LEU A 151 -22.31 -10.15 2.19
N LEU A 152 -22.17 -8.92 1.68
CA LEU A 152 -21.74 -8.66 0.31
C LEU A 152 -20.36 -9.26 0.02
N ASN A 153 -19.44 -9.13 0.99
CA ASN A 153 -18.04 -9.54 0.88
C ASN A 153 -17.74 -10.97 1.36
N ALA A 154 -18.74 -11.70 1.83
CA ALA A 154 -18.64 -13.13 2.12
C ALA A 154 -19.04 -13.98 0.90
N ASP A 155 -18.35 -15.10 0.71
CA ASP A 155 -18.80 -16.17 -0.19
C ASP A 155 -19.79 -17.10 0.53
N ALA A 156 -20.66 -17.77 -0.24
CA ALA A 156 -21.53 -18.79 0.33
C ALA A 156 -20.70 -20.01 0.77
N ALA A 157 -21.23 -20.80 1.72
CA ALA A 157 -20.50 -21.94 2.28
C ALA A 157 -20.08 -23.00 1.23
N ASN A 158 -20.75 -23.07 0.08
CA ASN A 158 -20.41 -23.98 -1.03
C ASN A 158 -19.37 -23.42 -2.01
N GLU A 159 -18.89 -22.19 -1.80
CA GLU A 159 -17.86 -21.52 -2.60
C GLU A 159 -16.60 -21.21 -1.77
N ALA A 160 -16.69 -21.30 -0.45
CA ALA A 160 -15.57 -21.16 0.49
C ALA A 160 -14.81 -22.49 0.64
N GLU A 161 -13.93 -22.80 -0.32
CA GLU A 161 -12.89 -23.84 -0.23
C GLU A 161 -11.49 -23.24 -0.28
#